data_AF-A0A1I7TBN5-F1
#
_entry.id   AF-A0A1I7TBN5-F1
#
_cell.length_a   1.000
_cell.length_b   1.000
_cell.length_c   1.000
_cell.angle_alpha   90.00
_cell.angle_beta   90.00
_cell.angle_gamma   90.00
#
_symmetry.space_group_name_H-M   'P 1'
#
loop_
_entity.id
_entity.type
_entity.pdbx_description
1 polymer ?
#
loop_
_entity_poly.entity_id
_entity_poly.type
_entity_poly.pdbx_seq_one_letter_code
_entity_poly.pdbx_strand_id
1 'polypeptide(L)'
;MIRLILLLSLPLLVDAGCAVDFKHSTQEPAEDEATTTQSDVCKPGFRRFHRVDLRVVVCMKITTSDTVVSKEQAAALCTAEGYKLMGLNNVNEGVDLRVDMLTLMGTNSTVFIDGTRVDTECLMIDSFVDRNKIEFSDGLTNSTEILMLAGTDFDCLDKDITDKCLSLTNAESGYLMPAPCTGVANNVKGAVCGYKLREGRD
;
A
#
# COMPACT_ATOMS: atom_id res chain seq x y z
N MET A 1 14.29 -46.93 -63.86
CA MET A 1 14.91 -48.06 -63.11
C MET A 1 14.04 -48.28 -61.87
N ILE A 2 13.00 -49.14 -61.95
CA ILE A 2 12.97 -50.57 -61.51
C ILE A 2 13.19 -50.63 -59.98
N ARG A 3 12.36 -51.13 -59.05
CA ARG A 3 11.22 -52.09 -58.92
C ARG A 3 10.56 -51.74 -57.55
N LEU A 4 9.25 -51.67 -57.34
CA LEU A 4 8.22 -52.72 -57.20
C LEU A 4 8.44 -53.76 -56.06
N ILE A 5 7.36 -53.96 -55.27
CA ILE A 5 6.93 -55.15 -54.47
C ILE A 5 7.26 -55.07 -52.95
N LEU A 6 6.28 -54.81 -52.06
CA LEU A 6 5.32 -55.76 -51.39
C LEU A 6 6.09 -56.70 -50.41
N LEU A 7 5.73 -56.99 -49.16
CA LEU A 7 4.44 -57.27 -48.49
C LEU A 7 4.75 -57.65 -47.02
N LEU A 8 3.75 -57.52 -46.13
CA LEU A 8 3.45 -58.40 -44.97
C LEU A 8 4.53 -58.49 -43.85
N SER A 9 4.25 -58.53 -42.56
CA SER A 9 3.18 -59.21 -41.81
C SER A 9 3.33 -58.84 -40.33
N LEU A 10 2.22 -58.66 -39.60
CA LEU A 10 2.16 -58.77 -38.13
C LEU A 10 2.40 -60.24 -37.70
N PRO A 11 2.98 -60.45 -36.51
CA PRO A 11 2.17 -60.91 -35.36
C PRO A 11 2.55 -60.12 -34.07
N LEU A 12 1.62 -59.64 -33.25
CA LEU A 12 0.83 -60.31 -32.22
C LEU A 12 1.63 -61.12 -31.17
N LEU A 13 1.50 -60.63 -29.93
CA LEU A 13 1.25 -61.36 -28.67
C LEU A 13 2.43 -61.95 -27.86
N VAL A 14 2.19 -61.93 -26.54
CA VAL A 14 2.77 -62.76 -25.45
C VAL A 14 4.07 -62.17 -24.84
N ASP A 15 4.31 -62.06 -23.53
CA ASP A 15 3.59 -62.37 -22.29
C ASP A 15 4.09 -61.48 -21.14
N ALA A 16 3.37 -61.55 -20.03
CA ALA A 16 3.74 -61.07 -18.70
C ALA A 16 5.10 -61.60 -18.19
N GLY A 17 5.76 -60.76 -17.38
CA GLY A 17 6.93 -61.15 -16.60
C GLY A 17 7.28 -60.09 -15.56
N CYS A 18 6.82 -60.30 -14.32
CA CYS A 18 7.23 -59.52 -13.15
C CYS A 18 8.71 -59.70 -12.86
N ALA A 19 9.44 -58.61 -12.60
CA ALA A 19 10.59 -58.63 -11.69
C ALA A 19 10.81 -57.23 -11.11
N VAL A 20 10.76 -57.17 -9.78
CA VAL A 20 11.10 -56.01 -8.95
C VAL A 20 12.63 -55.93 -8.90
N ASP A 21 13.20 -54.74 -9.10
CA ASP A 21 14.52 -54.43 -8.53
C ASP A 21 14.64 -52.97 -8.09
N PHE A 22 15.38 -52.80 -7.01
CA PHE A 22 15.47 -51.67 -6.10
C PHE A 22 16.39 -50.55 -6.60
N LYS A 23 15.98 -49.30 -6.34
CA LYS A 23 16.79 -48.08 -6.10
C LYS A 23 17.73 -47.57 -7.20
N HIS A 24 17.32 -46.46 -7.84
CA HIS A 24 18.10 -45.21 -7.75
C HIS A 24 17.25 -43.96 -8.05
N SER A 25 17.20 -43.09 -7.04
CA SER A 25 17.14 -41.62 -7.11
C SER A 25 16.86 -40.96 -8.46
N THR A 26 15.70 -40.33 -8.59
CA THR A 26 15.59 -38.92 -8.98
C THR A 26 14.22 -38.43 -8.56
N GLN A 27 14.19 -37.78 -7.40
CA GLN A 27 13.05 -37.07 -6.88
C GLN A 27 12.95 -35.77 -7.66
N GLU A 28 12.02 -35.71 -8.62
CA GLU A 28 11.55 -34.43 -9.15
C GLU A 28 10.99 -33.63 -7.96
N PRO A 29 11.47 -32.39 -7.70
CA PRO A 29 10.78 -31.53 -6.77
C PRO A 29 9.43 -31.19 -7.40
N ALA A 30 8.36 -31.72 -6.78
CA ALA A 30 7.04 -31.17 -6.96
C ALA A 30 7.14 -29.66 -6.72
N GLU A 31 6.83 -28.88 -7.74
CA GLU A 31 6.62 -27.45 -7.61
C GLU A 31 5.59 -27.28 -6.50
N ASP A 32 6.04 -26.75 -5.36
CA ASP A 32 5.17 -26.26 -4.30
C ASP A 32 4.25 -25.23 -4.97
N GLU A 33 3.04 -25.66 -5.33
CA GLU A 33 1.92 -24.74 -5.50
C GLU A 33 1.76 -24.04 -4.15
N ALA A 34 2.39 -22.87 -4.05
CA ALA A 34 2.28 -21.97 -2.93
C ALA A 34 0.80 -21.58 -2.78
N THR A 35 0.07 -22.41 -2.06
CA THR A 35 -1.31 -22.15 -1.65
C THR A 35 -1.22 -20.99 -0.69
N THR A 36 -1.36 -19.78 -1.22
CA THR A 36 -1.33 -18.56 -0.41
C THR A 36 -2.62 -18.54 0.39
N THR A 37 -2.61 -19.07 1.61
CA THR A 37 -3.71 -18.94 2.55
C THR A 37 -3.98 -17.45 2.74
N GLN A 38 -5.08 -16.97 2.15
CA GLN A 38 -5.53 -15.60 2.32
C GLN A 38 -5.99 -15.42 3.76
N SER A 39 -5.38 -14.45 4.45
CA SER A 39 -5.71 -14.09 5.83
C SER A 39 -6.72 -12.96 5.83
N ASP A 40 -7.85 -13.15 6.50
CA ASP A 40 -8.83 -12.10 6.82
C ASP A 40 -8.39 -11.18 7.97
N VAL A 41 -7.13 -11.29 8.39
CA VAL A 41 -6.52 -10.52 9.45
C VAL A 41 -5.32 -9.75 8.91
N CYS A 42 -5.13 -8.52 9.39
CA CYS A 42 -3.95 -7.73 9.07
C CYS A 42 -2.67 -8.44 9.54
N LYS A 43 -1.58 -8.25 8.80
CA LYS A 43 -0.25 -8.73 9.21
C LYS A 43 0.11 -8.13 10.58
N PRO A 44 0.92 -8.81 11.40
CA PRO A 44 1.38 -8.28 12.68
C PRO A 44 1.96 -6.87 12.53
N GLY A 45 1.62 -5.97 13.46
CA GLY A 45 2.05 -4.57 13.44
C GLY A 45 1.20 -3.63 12.57
N PHE A 46 0.23 -4.15 11.81
CA PHE A 46 -0.74 -3.33 11.09
C PHE A 46 -2.05 -3.21 11.86
N ARG A 47 -2.61 -1.99 11.89
CA ARG A 47 -3.97 -1.73 12.34
C ARG A 47 -4.97 -1.92 11.20
N ARG A 48 -6.13 -2.48 11.55
CA ARG A 48 -7.25 -2.72 10.63
C ARG A 48 -8.19 -1.51 10.66
N PHE A 49 -8.52 -0.99 9.48
CA PHE A 49 -9.50 0.09 9.33
C PHE A 49 -10.56 -0.29 8.30
N HIS A 50 -11.81 -0.03 8.65
CA HIS A 50 -12.96 -0.27 7.78
C HIS A 50 -13.36 1.04 7.07
N ARG A 51 -13.17 1.09 5.75
CA ARG A 51 -13.54 2.24 4.91
C ARG A 51 -14.88 1.97 4.26
N VAL A 52 -15.94 2.45 4.92
CA VAL A 52 -17.35 2.13 4.58
C VAL A 52 -17.74 2.66 3.20
N ASP A 53 -17.29 3.86 2.86
CA ASP A 53 -17.48 4.54 1.58
C ASP A 53 -16.94 3.73 0.39
N LEU A 54 -15.79 3.10 0.57
CA LEU A 54 -15.14 2.27 -0.45
C LEU A 54 -15.47 0.77 -0.31
N ARG A 55 -16.16 0.37 0.77
CA ARG A 55 -16.43 -1.03 1.13
C ARG A 55 -15.17 -1.88 1.09
N VAL A 56 -14.10 -1.37 1.69
CA VAL A 56 -12.83 -2.09 1.80
C VAL A 56 -12.34 -2.06 3.23
N VAL A 57 -11.58 -3.09 3.58
CA VAL A 57 -10.74 -3.09 4.77
C VAL A 57 -9.32 -2.80 4.35
N VAL A 58 -8.70 -1.84 5.00
CA VAL A 58 -7.27 -1.54 4.82
C VAL A 58 -6.51 -1.88 6.09
N CYS A 59 -5.26 -2.25 5.91
CA CYS A 59 -4.31 -2.47 6.97
C CYS A 59 -3.23 -1.40 6.85
N MET A 60 -3.02 -0.60 7.90
CA MET A 60 -2.02 0.48 7.90
C MET A 60 -1.08 0.41 9.10
N LYS A 61 0.14 0.91 8.94
CA LYS A 61 1.13 1.07 10.01
C LYS A 61 1.98 2.31 9.79
N ILE A 62 2.63 2.77 10.85
CA ILE A 62 3.72 3.74 10.76
C ILE A 62 5.01 3.01 10.37
N THR A 63 5.69 3.53 9.35
CA THR A 63 7.04 3.11 8.99
C THR A 63 7.98 4.29 9.20
N THR A 64 8.97 4.12 10.07
CA THR A 64 9.86 5.20 10.49
C THR A 64 11.14 5.23 9.64
N SER A 65 11.77 6.39 9.60
CA SER A 65 13.12 6.60 9.06
C SER A 65 13.97 7.30 10.11
N ASP A 66 15.24 6.91 10.22
CA ASP A 66 16.19 7.56 11.13
C ASP A 66 16.52 8.99 10.70
N THR A 67 16.29 9.30 9.43
CA THR A 67 16.54 10.61 8.81
C THR A 67 15.24 11.24 8.32
N VAL A 68 15.28 12.56 8.14
CA VAL A 68 14.19 13.28 7.47
C VAL A 68 14.07 12.83 6.01
N VAL A 69 12.84 12.68 5.52
CA VAL A 69 12.55 12.12 4.20
C VAL A 69 11.77 13.11 3.32
N SER A 70 11.87 12.95 2.00
CA SER A 70 10.91 13.51 1.04
C SER A 70 9.65 12.65 0.94
N LYS A 71 8.62 13.13 0.24
CA LYS A 71 7.42 12.34 -0.04
C LYS A 71 7.75 11.10 -0.88
N GLU A 72 8.62 11.24 -1.88
CA GLU A 72 9.05 10.12 -2.73
C GLU A 72 9.81 9.07 -1.92
N GLN A 73 10.69 9.51 -1.01
CA GLN A 73 11.39 8.59 -0.11
C GLN A 73 10.43 7.89 0.85
N ALA A 74 9.44 8.60 1.40
CA ALA A 74 8.39 8.00 2.21
C ALA A 74 7.57 6.95 1.44
N ALA A 75 7.21 7.23 0.18
CA ALA A 75 6.54 6.26 -0.68
C ALA A 75 7.44 5.04 -1.00
N ALA A 76 8.74 5.27 -1.17
CA ALA A 76 9.73 4.21 -1.38
C ALA A 76 9.88 3.31 -0.15
N LEU A 77 9.83 3.86 1.08
CA LEU A 77 9.80 3.06 2.32
C LEU A 77 8.64 2.07 2.32
N CYS A 78 7.45 2.51 1.95
CA CYS A 78 6.29 1.63 1.85
C CYS A 78 6.45 0.58 0.75
N THR A 79 6.92 1.00 -0.42
CA THR A 79 7.07 0.12 -1.59
C THR A 79 8.13 -0.96 -1.37
N ALA A 80 9.21 -0.64 -0.66
CA ALA A 80 10.27 -1.59 -0.32
C ALA A 80 9.77 -2.78 0.52
N GLU A 81 8.69 -2.58 1.28
CA GLU A 81 8.03 -3.65 2.05
C GLU A 81 6.80 -4.26 1.33
N GLY A 82 6.53 -3.85 0.08
CA GLY A 82 5.38 -4.32 -0.69
C GLY A 82 4.05 -3.65 -0.34
N TYR A 83 4.08 -2.44 0.19
CA TYR A 83 2.91 -1.64 0.58
C TYR A 83 2.85 -0.31 -0.17
N LYS A 84 1.73 0.40 -0.05
CA LYS A 84 1.56 1.75 -0.59
C LYS A 84 1.69 2.80 0.51
N LEU A 85 2.11 4.01 0.14
CA LEU A 85 1.85 5.19 0.96
C LEU A 85 0.33 5.38 1.01
N MET A 86 -0.23 5.52 2.21
CA MET A 86 -1.69 5.54 2.40
C MET A 86 -2.16 6.92 2.83
N GLY A 87 -3.32 7.32 2.32
CA GLY A 87 -4.08 8.44 2.83
C GLY A 87 -4.90 8.03 4.06
N LEU A 88 -5.56 9.01 4.68
CA LEU A 88 -6.46 8.79 5.80
C LEU A 88 -7.90 9.09 5.39
N ASN A 89 -8.81 8.18 5.72
CA ASN A 89 -10.20 8.27 5.28
C ASN A 89 -11.09 9.03 6.27
N ASN A 90 -10.71 9.09 7.54
CA ASN A 90 -11.42 9.83 8.57
C ASN A 90 -10.48 10.16 9.75
N VAL A 91 -10.94 11.01 10.66
CA VAL A 91 -10.16 11.48 11.81
C VAL A 91 -9.73 10.34 12.73
N ASN A 92 -10.56 9.30 12.89
CA ASN A 92 -10.25 8.18 13.80
C ASN A 92 -9.02 7.39 13.31
N GLU A 93 -8.88 7.17 11.99
CA GLU A 93 -7.67 6.55 11.44
C GLU A 93 -6.42 7.36 11.83
N GLY A 94 -6.50 8.70 11.78
CA GLY A 94 -5.41 9.58 12.20
C GLY A 94 -5.13 9.55 13.70
N VAL A 95 -6.17 9.54 14.55
CA VAL A 95 -6.04 9.43 16.01
C VAL A 95 -5.34 8.12 16.39
N ASP A 96 -5.78 7.00 15.85
CA ASP A 96 -5.21 5.69 16.17
C ASP A 96 -3.75 5.58 15.72
N LEU A 97 -3.43 6.07 14.52
CA LEU A 97 -2.07 6.09 14.00
C LEU A 97 -1.16 7.04 14.79
N ARG A 98 -1.68 8.15 15.32
CA ARG A 98 -0.91 9.05 16.21
C ARG A 98 -0.50 8.38 17.51
N VAL A 99 -1.33 7.49 18.07
CA VAL A 99 -0.96 6.70 19.25
C VAL A 99 0.23 5.78 18.93
N ASP A 100 0.24 5.18 17.73
CA ASP A 100 1.39 4.39 17.27
C ASP A 100 2.63 5.29 17.09
N MET A 101 2.48 6.45 16.46
CA MET A 101 3.57 7.41 16.29
C MET A 101 4.17 7.83 17.64
N LEU A 102 3.35 8.11 18.65
CA LEU A 102 3.84 8.46 19.99
C LEU A 102 4.68 7.34 20.61
N THR A 103 4.27 6.09 20.40
CA THR A 103 4.98 4.91 20.90
C THR A 103 6.30 4.67 20.16
N LEU A 104 6.30 4.86 18.85
CA LEU A 104 7.43 4.53 17.97
C LEU A 104 8.46 5.65 17.85
N MET A 105 8.02 6.91 17.95
CA MET A 105 8.81 8.09 17.59
C MET A 105 8.85 9.16 18.69
N GLY A 106 8.02 9.05 19.72
CA GLY A 106 7.86 10.10 20.73
C GLY A 106 6.99 11.26 20.25
N THR A 107 6.96 12.35 21.01
CA THR A 107 6.12 13.53 20.70
C THR A 107 6.69 14.39 19.57
N ASN A 108 5.83 15.21 18.95
CA ASN A 108 6.19 16.17 17.89
C ASN A 108 6.89 15.52 16.69
N SER A 109 6.48 14.29 16.37
CA SER A 109 6.90 13.55 15.20
C SER A 109 5.89 13.71 14.06
N THR A 110 6.40 13.69 12.84
CA THR A 110 5.60 13.83 11.63
C THR A 110 5.98 12.76 10.62
N VAL A 111 4.99 12.23 9.91
CA VAL A 111 5.16 11.25 8.83
C VAL A 111 4.37 11.68 7.61
N PHE A 112 4.83 11.30 6.41
CA PHE A 112 4.04 11.53 5.20
C PHE A 112 2.84 10.58 5.15
N ILE A 113 1.75 11.11 4.61
CA ILE A 113 0.63 10.32 4.13
C ILE A 113 0.45 10.57 2.63
N ASP A 114 -0.31 9.70 1.98
CA ASP A 114 -0.70 9.98 0.61
C ASP A 114 -1.71 11.14 0.56
N GLY A 115 -1.80 11.77 -0.60
CA GLY A 115 -2.58 12.99 -0.81
C GLY A 115 -1.71 14.11 -1.34
N THR A 116 -2.12 14.65 -2.47
CA THR A 116 -1.60 15.90 -3.04
C THR A 116 -2.77 16.81 -3.33
N ARG A 117 -2.66 18.07 -2.93
CA ARG A 117 -3.62 19.10 -3.27
C ARG A 117 -3.66 19.27 -4.78
N VAL A 118 -4.86 19.32 -5.34
CA VAL A 118 -5.07 19.56 -6.76
C VAL A 118 -4.65 20.99 -7.11
N ASP A 119 -3.97 21.14 -8.25
CA ASP A 119 -3.58 22.43 -8.80
C ASP A 119 -4.79 23.17 -9.39
N THR A 120 -5.54 23.80 -8.49
CA THR A 120 -6.61 24.76 -8.80
C THR A 120 -6.21 26.14 -8.30
N GLU A 121 -6.83 27.19 -8.87
CA GLU A 121 -6.70 28.53 -8.33
C GLU A 121 -7.12 28.53 -6.85
N CYS A 122 -6.27 29.02 -5.96
CA CYS A 122 -6.55 29.08 -4.52
C CYS A 122 -7.12 30.45 -4.20
N LEU A 123 -8.43 30.63 -4.34
CA LEU A 123 -9.06 31.89 -3.98
C LEU A 123 -9.69 31.79 -2.59
N MET A 124 -9.40 32.74 -1.70
CA MET A 124 -10.01 32.79 -0.37
C MET A 124 -11.55 32.88 -0.39
N ILE A 125 -12.13 33.26 -1.53
CA ILE A 125 -13.59 33.33 -1.75
C ILE A 125 -14.21 31.96 -2.05
N ASP A 126 -13.42 30.96 -2.43
CA ASP A 126 -13.91 29.63 -2.76
C ASP A 126 -14.29 28.86 -1.49
N SER A 127 -15.09 27.80 -1.64
CA SER A 127 -15.45 26.95 -0.50
C SER A 127 -14.19 26.27 0.07
N PHE A 128 -14.20 25.96 1.36
CA PHE A 128 -13.11 25.22 2.00
C PHE A 128 -12.80 23.90 1.25
N VAL A 129 -13.83 23.21 0.77
CA VAL A 129 -13.71 21.94 0.04
C VAL A 129 -12.99 22.13 -1.29
N ASP A 130 -13.31 23.19 -2.03
CA ASP A 130 -12.68 23.45 -3.33
C ASP A 130 -11.21 23.85 -3.18
N ARG A 131 -10.88 24.66 -2.16
CA ARG A 131 -9.50 25.06 -1.85
C ARG A 131 -8.66 23.90 -1.35
N ASN A 132 -9.27 22.97 -0.61
CA ASN A 132 -8.57 21.84 0.01
C ASN A 132 -8.86 20.53 -0.73
N LYS A 133 -9.12 20.58 -2.03
CA LYS A 133 -9.31 19.37 -2.83
C LYS A 133 -7.99 18.59 -2.89
N ILE A 134 -8.05 17.34 -2.47
CA ILE A 134 -6.91 16.41 -2.46
C ILE A 134 -7.18 15.25 -3.41
N GLU A 135 -6.14 14.87 -4.15
CA GLU A 135 -6.08 13.61 -4.89
C GLU A 135 -5.19 12.62 -4.15
N PHE A 136 -5.74 11.44 -3.90
CA PHE A 136 -5.03 10.30 -3.33
C PHE A 136 -4.66 9.32 -4.45
N SER A 137 -3.40 8.92 -4.49
CA SER A 137 -2.83 7.99 -5.46
C SER A 137 -2.96 6.52 -5.04
N ASP A 138 -3.27 6.25 -3.76
CA ASP A 138 -3.38 4.91 -3.23
C ASP A 138 -4.56 4.10 -3.82
N GLY A 139 -5.57 4.79 -4.36
CA GLY A 139 -6.82 4.22 -4.88
C GLY A 139 -7.71 3.60 -3.80
N LEU A 140 -7.43 3.89 -2.54
CA LEU A 140 -8.06 3.33 -1.36
C LEU A 140 -8.53 4.39 -0.37
N THR A 141 -8.26 5.68 -0.63
CA THR A 141 -8.69 6.81 0.20
C THR A 141 -9.57 7.75 -0.60
N ASN A 142 -10.69 8.20 -0.01
CA ASN A 142 -11.58 9.19 -0.59
C ASN A 142 -12.18 10.08 0.49
N SER A 143 -11.42 11.02 1.04
CA SER A 143 -11.89 11.85 2.16
C SER A 143 -11.50 13.32 2.04
N THR A 144 -12.53 14.16 1.90
CA THR A 144 -12.45 15.61 2.16
C THR A 144 -12.83 15.95 3.61
N GLU A 145 -13.57 15.07 4.29
CA GLU A 145 -14.05 15.28 5.66
C GLU A 145 -12.90 15.39 6.66
N ILE A 146 -11.84 14.61 6.48
CA ILE A 146 -10.70 14.64 7.40
C ILE A 146 -9.99 16.00 7.40
N LEU A 147 -9.92 16.68 6.27
CA LEU A 147 -9.29 17.99 6.14
C LEU A 147 -10.10 19.06 6.88
N MET A 148 -11.42 19.02 6.72
CA MET A 148 -12.34 19.92 7.41
C MET A 148 -12.24 19.79 8.93
N LEU A 149 -12.21 18.56 9.43
CA LEU A 149 -12.17 18.28 10.87
C LEU A 149 -10.78 18.45 11.48
N ALA A 150 -9.71 18.20 10.71
CA ALA A 150 -8.34 18.41 11.15
C ALA A 150 -7.94 19.89 11.17
N GLY A 151 -8.77 20.79 10.61
CA GLY A 151 -8.46 22.21 10.52
C GLY A 151 -7.27 22.51 9.59
N THR A 152 -6.98 21.60 8.66
CA THR A 152 -5.87 21.74 7.73
C THR A 152 -6.32 22.58 6.56
N ASP A 153 -5.86 23.82 6.50
CA ASP A 153 -6.05 24.70 5.34
C ASP A 153 -4.69 24.93 4.68
N PHE A 154 -4.65 24.75 3.36
CA PHE A 154 -3.52 25.17 2.55
C PHE A 154 -3.61 26.68 2.35
N ASP A 155 -2.60 27.42 2.80
CA ASP A 155 -2.60 28.88 2.73
C ASP A 155 -2.73 29.38 1.28
N CYS A 156 -3.88 30.01 0.95
CA CYS A 156 -4.15 30.59 -0.36
C CYS A 156 -3.53 31.98 -0.55
N LEU A 157 -2.86 32.54 0.46
CA LEU A 157 -2.31 33.90 0.37
C LEU A 157 -1.14 33.98 -0.61
N ASP A 158 -0.42 32.86 -0.83
CA ASP A 158 0.63 32.74 -1.83
C ASP A 158 0.16 32.00 -3.08
N LYS A 159 0.40 32.60 -4.25
CA LYS A 159 0.05 32.00 -5.56
C LYS A 159 0.86 30.74 -5.86
N ASP A 160 2.03 30.59 -5.23
CA ASP A 160 2.88 29.42 -5.30
C ASP A 160 2.81 28.66 -3.99
N ILE A 161 1.71 27.93 -3.77
CA ILE A 161 1.62 26.97 -2.67
C ILE A 161 2.62 25.86 -2.97
N THR A 162 3.80 25.90 -2.36
CA THR A 162 4.82 24.85 -2.49
C THR A 162 4.45 23.60 -1.69
N ASP A 163 3.68 23.82 -0.63
CA ASP A 163 3.33 22.79 0.34
C ASP A 163 1.98 22.20 -0.03
N LYS A 164 1.95 21.37 -1.08
CA LYS A 164 0.73 20.73 -1.60
C LYS A 164 0.52 19.31 -1.08
N CYS A 165 1.48 18.75 -0.38
CA CYS A 165 1.42 17.38 0.12
C CYS A 165 0.97 17.35 1.58
N LEU A 166 0.60 16.17 2.06
CA LEU A 166 0.06 16.00 3.40
C LEU A 166 1.00 15.21 4.29
N SER A 167 1.06 15.64 5.55
CA SER A 167 1.73 14.92 6.61
C SER A 167 0.84 14.78 7.83
N LEU A 168 0.96 13.66 8.54
CA LEU A 168 0.32 13.40 9.81
C LEU A 168 1.31 13.72 10.92
N THR A 169 0.91 14.54 11.88
CA THR A 169 1.72 14.88 13.06
C THR A 169 1.05 14.38 14.33
N ASN A 170 1.86 14.00 15.31
CA ASN A 170 1.38 13.72 16.66
C ASN A 170 1.57 14.89 17.64
N ALA A 171 1.96 16.08 17.15
CA ALA A 171 2.02 17.30 17.94
C ALA A 171 0.64 17.73 18.47
N GLU A 172 0.61 18.46 19.58
CA GLU A 172 -0.66 18.95 20.17
C GLU A 172 -1.37 19.97 19.26
N SER A 173 -0.62 20.69 18.42
CA SER A 173 -1.10 21.84 17.65
C SER A 173 -1.76 21.49 16.29
N GLY A 174 -1.94 20.21 15.96
CA GLY A 174 -2.56 19.82 14.69
C GLY A 174 -2.61 18.31 14.47
N TYR A 175 -3.42 17.87 13.51
CA TYR A 175 -3.49 16.47 13.05
C TYR A 175 -2.81 16.30 11.71
N LEU A 176 -3.23 17.08 10.72
CA LEU A 176 -2.67 17.08 9.38
C LEU A 176 -2.03 18.43 9.10
N MET A 177 -0.86 18.40 8.47
CA MET A 177 -0.09 19.58 8.12
C MET A 177 0.24 19.55 6.63
N PRO A 178 0.09 20.68 5.91
CA PRO A 178 0.70 20.85 4.60
C PRO A 178 2.21 20.59 4.68
N ALA A 179 2.75 20.00 3.63
CA ALA A 179 4.17 19.71 3.49
C ALA A 179 4.58 19.89 2.02
N PRO A 180 5.85 20.22 1.76
CA PRO A 180 6.36 20.29 0.40
C PRO A 180 6.29 18.90 -0.24
N CYS A 181 5.83 18.85 -1.49
CA CYS A 181 5.82 17.60 -2.24
C CYS A 181 7.21 17.18 -2.70
N THR A 182 8.07 18.16 -2.99
CA THR A 182 9.42 17.95 -3.48
C THR A 182 10.46 18.33 -2.44
N GLY A 183 11.56 17.59 -2.41
CA GLY A 183 12.62 17.83 -1.43
C GLY A 183 12.27 17.28 -0.05
N VAL A 184 13.17 17.51 0.90
CA VAL A 184 13.03 16.96 2.26
C VAL A 184 12.20 17.92 3.10
N ALA A 185 11.10 17.41 3.68
CA ALA A 185 10.27 18.18 4.59
C ALA A 185 10.87 18.17 6.00
N ASN A 186 10.91 19.34 6.65
CA ASN A 186 11.43 19.46 8.00
C ASN A 186 10.65 18.57 8.97
N ASN A 187 11.38 17.82 9.80
CA ASN A 187 10.84 16.94 10.84
C ASN A 187 9.92 15.80 10.37
N VAL A 188 9.83 15.53 9.06
CA VAL A 188 9.08 14.37 8.56
C VAL A 188 10.00 13.16 8.47
N LYS A 189 9.75 12.13 9.29
CA LYS A 189 10.67 10.99 9.52
C LYS A 189 10.00 9.64 9.27
N GLY A 190 9.17 9.54 8.24
CA GLY A 190 8.53 8.28 7.92
C GLY A 190 7.30 8.43 7.05
N ALA A 191 6.51 7.37 7.03
CA ALA A 191 5.35 7.20 6.18
C ALA A 191 4.24 6.42 6.91
N VAL A 192 2.99 6.68 6.55
CA VAL A 192 1.90 5.74 6.79
C VAL A 192 1.84 4.77 5.60
N CYS A 193 2.18 3.51 5.86
CA CYS A 193 2.19 2.46 4.85
C CYS A 193 1.03 1.50 5.04
N GLY A 194 0.47 0.98 3.95
CA GLY A 194 -0.63 0.04 4.04
C GLY A 194 -1.03 -0.66 2.75
N TYR A 195 -2.06 -1.48 2.88
CA TYR A 195 -2.59 -2.32 1.81
C TYR A 195 -4.07 -2.64 2.02
N LYS A 196 -4.77 -3.00 0.95
CA LYS A 196 -6.13 -3.55 1.01
C LYS A 196 -6.07 -4.99 1.51
N LEU A 197 -6.77 -5.28 2.59
CA LEU A 197 -6.99 -6.64 3.05
C LEU A 197 -7.89 -7.34 2.03
N ARG A 198 -7.45 -8.50 1.52
CA ARG A 198 -8.30 -9.31 0.63
C ARG A 198 -9.46 -9.84 1.45
N GLU A 199 -10.67 -9.74 0.93
CA GLU A 199 -11.82 -10.43 1.51
C GLU A 199 -11.66 -11.92 1.21
N GLY A 200 -11.60 -12.75 2.25
CA GLY A 200 -11.82 -14.18 2.13
C GLY A 200 -13.16 -14.42 1.44
N ARG A 201 -13.16 -15.26 0.40
CA ARG A 201 -14.40 -15.81 -0.12
C ARG A 201 -14.96 -16.75 0.94
N ASP A 202 -16.11 -16.39 1.49
CA ASP A 202 -17.04 -17.35 2.12
C ASP A 202 -17.53 -18.38 1.09
#